data_AF-A0A9D1SP48-F1
#
_entry.id   AF-A0A9D1SP48-F1
#
_cell.length_a   1.000
_cell.length_b   1.000
_cell.length_c   1.000
_cell.angle_alpha   90.00
_cell.angle_beta   90.00
_cell.angle_gamma   90.00
#
_symmetry.space_group_name_H-M   'P 1'
#
loop_
_entity.id
_entity.type
_entity.pdbx_description
1 polymer ?
#
loop_
_entity_poly.entity_id
_entity_poly.type
_entity_poly.pdbx_seq_one_letter_code
_entity_poly.pdbx_strand_id
1 'polypeptide(L)'
;MSRHKKHPAFYRGHYFWLKIAASFLLFLMLSALCLLVCARAFILNPQTAARYLCSDTYITGVTQDVAEYAGDLCLRNGLTELDATGLVPRSFVEKAESAYVSYAFDAGDNIDRKAYGRLPDELHASLTSALNTYLQQNGYDIQSSAIADGVGQFAEELCDYTFSRIAVPFEDTLADLFDTGGVLIVAGIVYCSVVGLLAGALIFALKGRFYRNVRYVSYATFASSLFFFAAYAASRIFCAVKTLVIYPGYLCDIVMQYAGACINLLLCGGAVFLALSAVLWLCVWKLKRIS
;
A
#
# COMPACT_ATOMS: atom_id res chain seq x y z
N MET A 1 69.20 19.13 -12.01
CA MET A 1 68.57 20.20 -11.19
C MET A 1 67.07 20.20 -11.42
N SER A 2 66.33 20.02 -10.32
CA SER A 2 64.91 19.66 -10.25
C SER A 2 63.96 20.80 -10.66
N ARG A 3 63.02 20.48 -11.56
CA ARG A 3 61.84 21.31 -11.90
C ARG A 3 60.78 21.14 -10.80
N HIS A 4 60.73 22.05 -9.83
CA HIS A 4 59.56 22.22 -8.99
C HIS A 4 58.49 23.04 -9.72
N LYS A 5 57.67 22.40 -10.55
CA LYS A 5 56.37 22.96 -10.95
C LYS A 5 55.43 22.91 -9.73
N LYS A 6 55.40 23.99 -8.95
CA LYS A 6 54.30 24.26 -8.01
C LYS A 6 53.03 24.46 -8.84
N HIS A 7 52.19 23.43 -8.94
CA HIS A 7 50.83 23.60 -9.45
C HIS A 7 50.04 24.49 -8.48
N PRO A 8 49.30 25.49 -8.98
CA PRO A 8 48.65 26.50 -8.15
C PRO A 8 47.52 25.89 -7.32
N ALA A 9 47.41 26.36 -6.06
CA ALA A 9 46.40 25.96 -5.08
C ALA A 9 44.94 26.15 -5.55
N PHE A 10 44.72 26.92 -6.62
CA PHE A 10 43.42 27.23 -7.22
C PHE A 10 42.65 25.99 -7.70
N TYR A 11 43.33 25.01 -8.30
CA TYR A 11 42.67 23.79 -8.81
C TYR A 11 42.22 22.82 -7.71
N ARG A 12 42.77 22.90 -6.47
CA ARG A 12 42.33 22.04 -5.36
C ARG A 12 40.94 22.42 -4.83
N GLY A 13 40.55 23.69 -4.95
CA GLY A 13 39.25 24.18 -4.50
C GLY A 13 38.09 23.67 -5.36
N HIS A 14 38.24 23.68 -6.69
CA HIS A 14 37.17 23.26 -7.61
C HIS A 14 36.79 21.79 -7.44
N TYR A 15 37.77 20.89 -7.26
CA TYR A 15 37.48 19.47 -7.04
C TYR A 15 36.80 19.19 -5.70
N PHE A 16 37.00 20.05 -4.70
CA PHE A 16 36.34 19.92 -3.40
C PHE A 16 34.84 20.25 -3.51
N TRP A 17 34.49 21.37 -4.14
CA TRP A 17 33.09 21.74 -4.38
C TRP A 17 32.35 20.73 -5.27
N LEU A 18 33.02 20.20 -6.30
CA LEU A 18 32.42 19.16 -7.16
C LEU A 18 32.09 17.88 -6.39
N LYS A 19 32.94 17.47 -5.44
CA LYS A 19 32.70 16.29 -4.58
C LYS A 19 31.53 16.50 -3.63
N ILE A 20 31.36 17.71 -3.10
CA ILE A 20 30.22 18.04 -2.24
C ILE A 20 28.94 18.02 -3.07
N ALA A 21 28.93 18.65 -4.24
CA ALA A 21 27.77 18.65 -5.13
C ALA A 21 27.39 17.22 -5.55
N ALA A 22 28.37 16.39 -5.93
CA ALA A 22 28.15 14.98 -6.27
C ALA A 22 27.63 14.17 -5.07
N SER A 23 28.14 14.43 -3.87
CA SER A 23 27.65 13.79 -2.63
C SER A 23 26.21 14.19 -2.30
N PHE A 24 25.85 15.45 -2.52
CA PHE A 24 24.49 15.93 -2.33
C PHE A 24 23.53 15.32 -3.36
N LEU A 25 23.94 15.27 -4.63
CA LEU A 25 23.18 14.58 -5.68
C LEU A 25 22.99 13.09 -5.36
N LEU A 26 24.05 12.41 -4.88
CA LEU A 26 23.99 11.02 -4.48
C LEU A 26 23.02 10.81 -3.31
N PHE A 27 22.99 11.72 -2.34
CA PHE A 27 21.99 11.71 -1.27
C PHE A 27 20.56 11.79 -1.81
N LEU A 28 20.29 12.74 -2.73
CA LEU A 28 18.95 12.89 -3.32
C LEU A 28 18.53 11.63 -4.07
N MET A 29 19.43 11.05 -4.86
CA MET A 29 19.16 9.83 -5.64
C MET A 29 18.94 8.61 -4.74
N LEU A 30 19.72 8.44 -3.65
CA LEU A 30 19.52 7.34 -2.71
C LEU A 30 18.17 7.44 -1.97
N SER A 31 17.82 8.65 -1.52
CA SER A 31 16.55 8.91 -0.84
C SER A 31 15.36 8.68 -1.79
N ALA A 32 15.43 9.20 -3.02
CA ALA A 32 14.41 8.98 -4.04
C ALA A 32 14.29 7.51 -4.45
N LEU A 33 15.42 6.82 -4.64
CA LEU A 33 15.45 5.39 -4.96
C LEU A 33 14.76 4.55 -3.88
N CYS A 34 15.08 4.81 -2.60
CA CYS A 34 14.45 4.08 -1.50
C CYS A 34 12.94 4.36 -1.44
N LEU A 35 12.50 5.60 -1.64
CA LEU A 35 11.06 5.92 -1.70
C LEU A 35 10.37 5.19 -2.85
N LEU A 36 10.97 5.17 -4.05
CA LEU A 36 10.41 4.50 -5.22
C LEU A 36 10.36 2.98 -5.04
N VAL A 37 11.39 2.37 -4.45
CA VAL A 37 11.41 0.94 -4.14
C VAL A 37 10.34 0.60 -3.10
N CYS A 38 10.21 1.39 -2.03
CA CYS A 38 9.16 1.22 -1.04
C CYS A 38 7.76 1.40 -1.66
N ALA A 39 7.59 2.41 -2.53
CA ALA A 39 6.33 2.63 -3.24
C ALA A 39 5.98 1.44 -4.15
N ARG A 40 6.94 0.88 -4.89
CA ARG A 40 6.69 -0.29 -5.74
C ARG A 40 6.38 -1.55 -4.95
N ALA A 41 7.10 -1.77 -3.85
CA ALA A 41 7.01 -3.00 -3.06
C ALA A 41 5.78 -3.02 -2.14
N PHE A 42 5.31 -1.84 -1.72
CA PHE A 42 4.23 -1.72 -0.74
C PHE A 42 3.00 -1.02 -1.31
N ILE A 43 3.15 0.19 -1.86
CA ILE A 43 2.04 1.04 -2.30
C ILE A 43 1.37 0.50 -3.57
N LEU A 44 2.18 0.13 -4.55
CA LEU A 44 1.76 -0.38 -5.86
C LEU A 44 1.94 -1.90 -5.97
N ASN A 45 1.81 -2.58 -4.83
CA ASN A 45 1.85 -4.03 -4.78
C ASN A 45 0.43 -4.58 -4.55
N PRO A 46 -0.16 -5.25 -5.55
CA PRO A 46 -1.51 -5.78 -5.44
C PRO A 46 -1.66 -6.77 -4.28
N GLN A 47 -0.61 -7.53 -3.96
CA GLN A 47 -0.62 -8.46 -2.83
C GLN A 47 -0.71 -7.76 -1.47
N THR A 48 -0.15 -6.55 -1.36
CA THR A 48 -0.26 -5.77 -0.12
C THR A 48 -1.68 -5.24 0.01
N ALA A 49 -2.26 -4.67 -1.05
CA ALA A 49 -3.64 -4.21 -1.06
C ALA A 49 -4.62 -5.35 -0.71
N ALA A 50 -4.42 -6.52 -1.32
CA ALA A 50 -5.16 -7.75 -1.05
C ALA A 50 -5.17 -8.15 0.44
N ARG A 51 -4.02 -8.07 1.12
CA ARG A 51 -3.91 -8.42 2.54
C ARG A 51 -4.70 -7.49 3.45
N TYR A 52 -4.79 -6.21 3.11
CA TYR A 52 -5.52 -5.23 3.91
C TYR A 52 -7.04 -5.32 3.66
N LEU A 53 -7.45 -5.61 2.43
CA LEU A 53 -8.85 -5.88 2.10
C LEU A 53 -9.31 -7.23 2.68
N CYS A 54 -8.49 -8.28 2.69
CA CYS A 54 -8.85 -9.53 3.37
C CYS A 54 -8.53 -9.53 4.88
N SER A 55 -8.39 -8.36 5.51
CA SER A 55 -8.10 -8.29 6.95
C SER A 55 -9.35 -8.54 7.78
N ASP A 56 -9.16 -9.14 8.96
CA ASP A 56 -10.24 -9.41 9.92
C ASP A 56 -11.03 -8.14 10.30
N THR A 57 -10.34 -7.00 10.39
CA THR A 57 -10.95 -5.70 10.67
C THR A 57 -11.86 -5.24 9.53
N TYR A 58 -11.43 -5.41 8.27
CA TYR A 58 -12.26 -5.07 7.12
C TYR A 58 -13.49 -5.95 7.02
N ILE A 59 -13.29 -7.26 7.06
CA ILE A 59 -14.35 -8.26 6.94
C ILE A 59 -15.38 -8.02 8.05
N THR A 60 -14.93 -7.79 9.29
CA THR A 60 -15.83 -7.48 10.40
C THR A 60 -16.63 -6.20 10.14
N GLY A 61 -15.98 -5.14 9.65
CA GLY A 61 -16.65 -3.88 9.30
C GLY A 61 -17.71 -4.03 8.20
N VAL A 62 -17.37 -4.73 7.11
CA VAL A 62 -18.31 -5.01 6.01
C VAL A 62 -19.48 -5.87 6.51
N THR A 63 -19.21 -6.92 7.31
CA THR A 63 -20.28 -7.77 7.84
C THR A 63 -21.24 -7.01 8.77
N GLN A 64 -20.74 -6.06 9.56
CA GLN A 64 -21.58 -5.24 10.43
C GLN A 64 -22.44 -4.27 9.62
N ASP A 65 -21.86 -3.58 8.63
CA ASP A 65 -22.57 -2.65 7.75
C ASP A 65 -23.67 -3.37 6.93
N VAL A 66 -23.37 -4.55 6.40
CA VAL A 66 -24.36 -5.39 5.69
C VAL A 66 -25.43 -5.91 6.64
N ALA A 67 -25.08 -6.31 7.86
CA ALA A 67 -26.06 -6.78 8.84
C ALA A 67 -26.99 -5.66 9.34
N GLU A 68 -26.48 -4.43 9.51
CA GLU A 68 -27.29 -3.25 9.83
C GLU A 68 -28.29 -2.96 8.71
N TYR A 69 -27.82 -2.95 7.46
CA TYR A 69 -28.69 -2.73 6.30
C TYR A 69 -29.73 -3.86 6.13
N ALA A 70 -29.33 -5.12 6.33
CA ALA A 70 -30.26 -6.26 6.33
C ALA A 70 -31.32 -6.12 7.44
N GLY A 71 -30.94 -5.62 8.61
CA GLY A 71 -31.86 -5.33 9.71
C GLY A 71 -32.89 -4.26 9.35
N ASP A 72 -32.45 -3.16 8.74
CA ASP A 72 -33.33 -2.09 8.27
C ASP A 72 -34.30 -2.58 7.18
N LEU A 73 -33.82 -3.42 6.25
CA LEU A 73 -34.63 -4.08 5.23
C LEU A 73 -35.66 -5.03 5.83
N CYS A 74 -35.27 -5.83 6.84
CA CYS A 74 -36.20 -6.69 7.57
C CYS A 74 -37.29 -5.87 8.24
N LEU A 75 -36.93 -4.78 8.94
CA LEU A 75 -37.90 -3.89 9.59
C LEU A 75 -38.84 -3.22 8.59
N ARG A 76 -38.31 -2.73 7.46
CA ARG A 76 -39.11 -2.09 6.39
C ARG A 76 -40.14 -3.04 5.78
N ASN A 77 -39.81 -4.34 5.72
CA ASN A 77 -40.69 -5.38 5.19
C ASN A 77 -41.50 -6.11 6.28
N GLY A 78 -41.44 -5.67 7.54
CA GLY A 78 -42.21 -6.26 8.65
C GLY A 78 -41.69 -7.60 9.16
N LEU A 79 -40.46 -7.98 8.82
CA LEU A 79 -39.79 -9.24 9.19
C LEU A 79 -39.06 -9.12 10.53
N THR A 80 -39.78 -8.79 11.61
CA THR A 80 -39.17 -8.44 12.91
C THR A 80 -38.51 -9.60 13.67
N GLU A 81 -38.84 -10.85 13.34
CA GLU A 81 -38.27 -12.04 14.01
C GLU A 81 -37.16 -12.72 13.18
N LEU A 82 -36.87 -12.23 11.98
CA LEU A 82 -35.84 -12.77 11.12
C LEU A 82 -34.46 -12.28 11.59
N ASP A 83 -33.53 -13.20 11.85
CA ASP A 83 -32.18 -12.85 12.24
C ASP A 83 -31.40 -12.25 11.06
N ALA A 84 -31.33 -10.92 11.05
CA ALA A 84 -30.62 -10.16 10.02
C ALA A 84 -29.11 -10.45 9.98
N THR A 85 -28.50 -10.85 11.10
CA THR A 85 -27.07 -11.17 11.17
C THR A 85 -26.74 -12.53 10.53
N GLY A 86 -27.74 -13.42 10.43
CA GLY A 86 -27.63 -14.72 9.80
C GLY A 86 -27.91 -14.74 8.29
N LEU A 87 -28.49 -13.66 7.74
CA LEU A 87 -28.86 -13.57 6.31
C LEU A 87 -27.62 -13.57 5.41
N VAL A 88 -26.59 -12.82 5.79
CA VAL A 88 -25.29 -12.80 5.10
C VAL A 88 -24.22 -13.21 6.10
N PRO A 89 -23.85 -14.50 6.15
CA PRO A 89 -22.88 -14.97 7.13
C PRO A 89 -21.50 -14.41 6.82
N ARG A 90 -20.71 -14.16 7.87
CA ARG A 90 -19.33 -13.67 7.74
C ARG A 90 -18.46 -14.51 6.79
N SER A 91 -18.63 -15.82 6.80
CA SER A 91 -17.91 -16.73 5.89
C SER A 91 -18.22 -16.49 4.41
N PHE A 92 -19.43 -16.01 4.09
CA PHE A 92 -19.79 -15.62 2.73
C PHE A 92 -19.07 -14.32 2.33
N VAL A 93 -19.01 -13.33 3.21
CA VAL A 93 -18.25 -12.08 2.97
C VAL A 93 -16.77 -12.37 2.78
N GLU A 94 -16.17 -13.24 3.60
CA GLU A 94 -14.78 -13.69 3.43
C GLU A 94 -14.53 -14.34 2.07
N LYS A 95 -15.45 -15.21 1.62
CA LYS A 95 -15.38 -15.87 0.31
C LYS A 95 -15.54 -14.86 -0.84
N ALA A 96 -16.48 -13.92 -0.72
CA ALA A 96 -16.76 -12.92 -1.74
C ALA A 96 -15.59 -11.91 -1.88
N GLU A 97 -15.03 -11.46 -0.76
CA GLU A 97 -13.89 -10.54 -0.73
C GLU A 97 -12.60 -11.19 -1.28
N SER A 98 -12.29 -12.42 -0.88
CA SER A 98 -11.13 -13.13 -1.44
C SER A 98 -11.26 -13.40 -2.95
N ALA A 99 -12.47 -13.69 -3.42
CA ALA A 99 -12.77 -13.83 -4.85
C ALA A 99 -12.70 -12.48 -5.59
N TYR A 100 -13.16 -11.39 -4.99
CA TYR A 100 -13.05 -10.04 -5.55
C TYR A 100 -11.59 -9.60 -5.66
N VAL A 101 -10.81 -9.79 -4.59
CA VAL A 101 -9.41 -9.36 -4.53
C VAL A 101 -8.53 -10.13 -5.51
N SER A 102 -8.75 -11.44 -5.66
CA SER A 102 -8.05 -12.25 -6.67
C SER A 102 -8.41 -11.84 -8.09
N TYR A 103 -9.67 -11.47 -8.33
CA TYR A 103 -10.13 -10.94 -9.61
C TYR A 103 -9.54 -9.55 -9.93
N ALA A 104 -9.67 -8.59 -9.03
CA ALA A 104 -9.34 -7.18 -9.26
C ALA A 104 -7.83 -6.89 -9.20
N PHE A 105 -7.07 -7.65 -8.40
CA PHE A 105 -5.65 -7.37 -8.15
C PHE A 105 -4.70 -8.45 -8.66
N ASP A 106 -5.20 -9.54 -9.26
CA ASP A 106 -4.38 -10.70 -9.68
C ASP A 106 -3.48 -11.23 -8.53
N ALA A 107 -4.00 -11.12 -7.31
CA ALA A 107 -3.28 -11.38 -6.07
C ALA A 107 -3.84 -12.63 -5.36
N GLY A 108 -3.50 -13.83 -5.84
CA GLY A 108 -3.83 -15.07 -5.13
C GLY A 108 -3.83 -16.33 -6.00
N ASP A 109 -3.82 -17.49 -5.34
CA ASP A 109 -3.98 -18.80 -5.97
C ASP A 109 -5.38 -18.93 -6.60
N ASN A 110 -5.47 -18.74 -7.92
CA ASN A 110 -6.49 -19.32 -8.81
C ASN A 110 -7.92 -19.43 -8.26
N ILE A 111 -8.51 -18.36 -7.69
CA ILE A 111 -9.98 -18.28 -7.68
C ILE A 111 -10.37 -17.79 -9.06
N ASP A 112 -10.86 -18.73 -9.86
CA ASP A 112 -11.21 -18.57 -11.26
C ASP A 112 -12.19 -17.38 -11.43
N ARG A 113 -11.99 -16.50 -12.42
CA ARG A 113 -12.87 -15.33 -12.71
C ARG A 113 -14.36 -15.69 -12.80
N LYS A 114 -14.64 -16.95 -13.13
CA LYS A 114 -15.98 -17.56 -13.19
C LYS A 114 -16.61 -17.84 -11.83
N ALA A 115 -15.83 -17.94 -10.76
CA ALA A 115 -16.31 -18.18 -9.40
C ALA A 115 -16.91 -16.91 -8.79
N TYR A 116 -16.26 -15.73 -8.98
CA TYR A 116 -16.82 -14.45 -8.52
C TYR A 116 -18.16 -14.12 -9.18
N GLY A 117 -18.29 -14.32 -10.50
CA GLY A 117 -19.54 -14.08 -11.21
C GLY A 117 -20.71 -14.97 -10.80
N ARG A 118 -20.48 -16.04 -10.02
CA ARG A 118 -21.54 -16.93 -9.48
C ARG A 118 -21.94 -16.59 -8.04
N LEU A 119 -21.12 -15.82 -7.33
CA LEU A 119 -21.37 -15.46 -5.93
C LEU A 119 -22.66 -14.61 -5.75
N PRO A 120 -23.01 -13.67 -6.65
CA PRO A 120 -24.29 -12.97 -6.58
C PRO A 120 -25.49 -13.92 -6.68
N ASP A 121 -25.45 -14.86 -7.63
CA ASP A 121 -26.50 -15.86 -7.79
C ASP A 121 -26.60 -16.81 -6.58
N GLU A 122 -25.47 -17.22 -6.01
CA GLU A 122 -25.40 -18.02 -4.78
C GLU A 122 -26.02 -17.29 -3.58
N LEU A 123 -25.72 -15.99 -3.41
CA LEU A 123 -26.29 -15.19 -2.32
C LEU A 123 -27.80 -15.01 -2.51
N HIS A 124 -28.23 -14.65 -3.72
CA HIS A 124 -29.64 -14.44 -4.04
C HIS A 124 -30.46 -15.71 -3.77
N ALA A 125 -29.95 -16.88 -4.19
CA ALA A 125 -30.60 -18.16 -3.92
C ALA A 125 -30.66 -18.49 -2.43
N SER A 126 -29.58 -18.22 -1.68
CA SER A 126 -29.54 -18.41 -0.22
C SER A 126 -30.55 -17.52 0.51
N LEU A 127 -30.62 -16.24 0.16
CA LEU A 127 -31.56 -15.27 0.72
C LEU A 127 -33.01 -15.68 0.42
N THR A 128 -33.29 -16.02 -0.84
CA THR A 128 -34.63 -16.47 -1.27
C THR A 128 -35.05 -17.72 -0.50
N SER A 129 -34.14 -18.68 -0.29
CA SER A 129 -34.41 -19.88 0.51
C SER A 129 -34.67 -19.57 1.99
N ALA A 130 -33.89 -18.67 2.59
CA ALA A 130 -34.06 -18.27 3.99
C ALA A 130 -35.40 -17.54 4.22
N LEU A 131 -35.75 -16.60 3.34
CA LEU A 131 -37.01 -15.87 3.36
C LEU A 131 -38.21 -16.80 3.15
N ASN A 132 -38.16 -17.71 2.17
CA ASN A 132 -39.23 -18.67 1.93
C ASN A 132 -39.44 -19.60 3.13
N THR A 133 -38.36 -20.01 3.80
CA THR A 133 -38.45 -20.84 5.02
C THR A 133 -39.12 -20.09 6.15
N TYR A 134 -38.75 -18.82 6.37
CA TYR A 134 -39.38 -17.96 7.37
C TYR A 134 -40.87 -17.70 7.08
N LEU A 135 -41.21 -17.43 5.82
CA LEU A 135 -42.59 -17.19 5.40
C LEU A 135 -43.46 -18.46 5.56
N GLN A 136 -42.93 -19.64 5.21
CA GLN A 136 -43.60 -20.93 5.46
C GLN A 136 -43.88 -21.16 6.96
N GLN A 137 -42.87 -20.92 7.81
CA GLN A 137 -42.99 -21.12 9.26
C GLN A 137 -44.04 -20.20 9.89
N ASN A 138 -44.23 -19.01 9.32
CA ASN A 138 -45.23 -18.04 9.75
C ASN A 138 -46.59 -18.18 9.03
N GLY A 139 -46.78 -19.23 8.22
CA GLY A 139 -48.08 -19.57 7.62
C GLY A 139 -48.46 -18.78 6.36
N TYR A 140 -47.51 -18.13 5.69
CA TYR A 140 -47.74 -17.41 4.44
C TYR A 140 -47.74 -18.34 3.21
N ASP A 141 -48.63 -18.06 2.24
CA ASP A 141 -48.69 -18.79 0.97
C ASP A 141 -47.68 -18.26 -0.04
N ILE A 142 -46.53 -18.94 -0.09
CA ILE A 142 -45.42 -18.68 -1.02
C ILE A 142 -45.80 -18.83 -2.50
N GLN A 143 -46.93 -19.45 -2.85
CA GLN A 143 -47.37 -19.54 -4.24
C GLN A 143 -48.05 -18.26 -4.75
N SER A 144 -48.29 -17.29 -3.87
CA SER A 144 -48.75 -15.97 -4.27
C SER A 144 -47.65 -15.20 -5.01
N SER A 145 -47.94 -14.80 -6.25
CA SER A 145 -47.04 -13.99 -7.09
C SER A 145 -46.48 -12.75 -6.38
N ALA A 146 -47.31 -12.04 -5.61
CA ALA A 146 -46.88 -10.84 -4.89
C ALA A 146 -45.85 -11.13 -3.78
N ILE A 147 -45.91 -12.30 -3.15
CA ILE A 147 -44.95 -12.71 -2.10
C ILE A 147 -43.64 -13.15 -2.76
N ALA A 148 -43.72 -13.91 -3.86
CA ALA A 148 -42.55 -14.29 -4.64
C ALA A 148 -41.80 -13.06 -5.20
N ASP A 149 -42.53 -12.07 -5.71
CA ASP A 149 -41.95 -10.81 -6.22
C ASP A 149 -41.28 -10.00 -5.09
N GLY A 150 -41.91 -9.93 -3.91
CA GLY A 150 -41.34 -9.23 -2.74
C GLY A 150 -40.08 -9.90 -2.19
N VAL A 151 -40.02 -11.24 -2.16
CA VAL A 151 -38.82 -11.99 -1.79
C VAL A 151 -37.70 -11.78 -2.80
N GLY A 152 -38.02 -11.75 -4.10
CA GLY A 152 -37.07 -11.43 -5.16
C GLY A 152 -36.47 -10.04 -5.01
N GLN A 153 -37.31 -9.01 -4.83
CA GLN A 153 -36.84 -7.63 -4.63
C GLN A 153 -35.97 -7.47 -3.38
N PHE A 154 -36.34 -8.13 -2.27
CA PHE A 154 -35.53 -8.13 -1.07
C PHE A 154 -34.15 -8.76 -1.31
N ALA A 155 -34.12 -9.92 -1.97
CA ALA A 155 -32.88 -10.63 -2.24
C ALA A 155 -31.99 -9.85 -3.20
N GLU A 156 -32.56 -9.19 -4.21
CA GLU A 156 -31.86 -8.32 -5.16
C GLU A 156 -31.28 -7.07 -4.46
N GLU A 157 -32.09 -6.33 -3.68
CA GLU A 157 -31.66 -5.11 -2.99
C GLU A 157 -30.53 -5.39 -1.97
N LEU A 158 -30.62 -6.50 -1.22
CA LEU A 158 -29.58 -6.90 -0.27
C LEU A 158 -28.32 -7.44 -0.97
N CYS A 159 -28.46 -8.16 -2.09
CA CYS A 159 -27.32 -8.59 -2.90
C CYS A 159 -26.58 -7.37 -3.47
N ASP A 160 -27.29 -6.46 -4.13
CA ASP A 160 -26.72 -5.26 -4.74
C ASP A 160 -25.99 -4.41 -3.70
N TYR A 161 -26.58 -4.22 -2.51
CA TYR A 161 -25.90 -3.52 -1.43
C TYR A 161 -24.62 -4.23 -1.00
N THR A 162 -24.68 -5.54 -0.75
CA THR A 162 -23.53 -6.35 -0.33
C THR A 162 -22.39 -6.27 -1.34
N PHE A 163 -22.67 -6.47 -2.63
CA PHE A 163 -21.66 -6.41 -3.68
C PHE A 163 -21.17 -4.98 -3.96
N SER A 164 -21.99 -3.95 -3.74
CA SER A 164 -21.54 -2.55 -3.84
C SER A 164 -20.58 -2.13 -2.74
N ARG A 165 -20.64 -2.79 -1.57
CA ARG A 165 -19.69 -2.58 -0.46
C ARG A 165 -18.39 -3.35 -0.65
N ILE A 166 -18.47 -4.53 -1.25
CA ILE A 166 -17.32 -5.40 -1.55
C ILE A 166 -16.54 -4.86 -2.76
N ALA A 167 -17.24 -4.43 -3.81
CA ALA A 167 -16.62 -3.87 -5.00
C ALA A 167 -16.06 -2.48 -4.70
N VAL A 168 -14.75 -2.31 -4.88
CA VAL A 168 -14.11 -0.99 -4.76
C VAL A 168 -14.53 -0.15 -5.97
N PRO A 169 -15.15 1.02 -5.80
CA PRO A 169 -15.71 1.84 -6.89
C PRO A 169 -14.66 2.43 -7.88
N PHE A 170 -13.40 2.04 -7.76
CA PHE A 170 -12.27 2.54 -8.54
C PHE A 170 -11.42 1.42 -9.14
N GLU A 171 -12.00 0.23 -9.40
CA GLU A 171 -11.28 -0.93 -9.95
C GLU A 171 -10.45 -0.57 -11.20
N ASP A 172 -11.06 0.08 -12.19
CA ASP A 172 -10.38 0.53 -13.41
C ASP A 172 -9.25 1.52 -13.12
N THR A 173 -9.50 2.50 -12.24
CA THR A 173 -8.51 3.51 -11.85
C THR A 173 -7.35 2.89 -11.07
N LEU A 174 -7.60 1.86 -10.26
CA LEU A 174 -6.59 1.13 -9.51
C LEU A 174 -5.76 0.26 -10.44
N ALA A 175 -6.38 -0.44 -11.39
CA ALA A 175 -5.70 -1.21 -12.42
C ALA A 175 -4.77 -0.32 -13.27
N ASP A 176 -5.27 0.84 -13.74
CA ASP A 176 -4.47 1.83 -14.46
C ASP A 176 -3.31 2.39 -13.62
N LEU A 177 -3.54 2.62 -12.32
CA LEU A 177 -2.50 3.05 -11.39
C LEU A 177 -1.42 1.98 -11.20
N PHE A 178 -1.78 0.69 -11.10
CA PHE A 178 -0.80 -0.38 -10.96
C PHE A 178 0.02 -0.59 -12.24
N ASP A 179 -0.63 -0.52 -13.41
CA ASP A 179 0.05 -0.74 -14.69
C ASP A 179 0.90 0.50 -15.08
N THR A 180 0.25 1.66 -15.26
CA THR A 180 0.94 2.89 -15.68
C THR A 180 1.86 3.43 -14.59
N GLY A 181 1.39 3.44 -13.34
CA GLY A 181 2.21 3.87 -12.20
C GLY A 181 3.36 2.91 -11.92
N GLY A 182 3.16 1.61 -12.14
CA GLY A 182 4.21 0.60 -12.07
C GLY A 182 5.36 0.89 -13.04
N VAL A 183 5.04 1.17 -14.30
CA VAL A 183 6.04 1.51 -15.35
C VAL A 183 6.80 2.79 -15.00
N LEU A 184 6.11 3.85 -14.57
CA LEU A 184 6.73 5.13 -14.20
C LEU A 184 7.68 4.98 -13.01
N ILE A 185 7.30 4.20 -12.00
CA ILE A 185 8.18 3.95 -10.86
C ILE A 185 9.41 3.14 -11.25
N VAL A 186 9.26 2.11 -12.08
CA VAL A 186 10.41 1.34 -12.58
C VAL A 186 11.36 2.24 -13.38
N ALA A 187 10.84 3.09 -14.26
CA ALA A 187 11.64 4.08 -14.98
C ALA A 187 12.37 5.03 -14.02
N GLY A 188 11.68 5.49 -12.97
CA GLY A 188 12.27 6.31 -11.91
C GLY A 188 13.39 5.60 -11.14
N ILE A 189 13.22 4.31 -10.82
CA ILE A 189 14.23 3.48 -10.14
C ILE A 189 15.47 3.37 -11.02
N VAL A 190 15.31 3.09 -12.31
CA VAL A 190 16.43 3.02 -13.27
C VAL A 190 17.14 4.36 -13.36
N TYR A 191 16.40 5.46 -13.50
CA TYR A 191 16.97 6.81 -13.55
C TYR A 191 17.78 7.14 -12.29
N CYS A 192 17.20 6.94 -11.11
CA CYS A 192 17.87 7.22 -9.83
C CYS A 192 19.11 6.35 -9.64
N SER A 193 19.04 5.08 -10.07
CA SER A 193 20.17 4.15 -10.00
C SER A 193 21.32 4.58 -10.91
N VAL A 194 21.03 4.91 -12.18
CA VAL A 194 22.04 5.35 -13.15
C VAL A 194 22.68 6.67 -12.71
N VAL A 195 21.87 7.67 -12.35
CA VAL A 195 22.39 8.98 -11.92
C VAL A 195 23.14 8.87 -10.59
N GLY A 196 22.66 8.06 -9.65
CA GLY A 196 23.36 7.76 -8.40
C GLY A 196 24.72 7.10 -8.63
N LEU A 197 24.79 6.12 -9.55
CA LEU A 197 26.04 5.48 -9.94
C LEU A 197 27.01 6.47 -10.62
N LEU A 198 26.52 7.33 -11.51
CA LEU A 198 27.34 8.37 -12.14
C LEU A 198 27.88 9.37 -11.12
N ALA A 199 27.06 9.79 -10.15
CA ALA A 199 27.49 10.66 -9.05
C ALA A 199 28.56 9.98 -8.19
N GLY A 200 28.38 8.70 -7.88
CA GLY A 200 29.37 7.89 -7.16
C GLY A 200 30.68 7.77 -7.95
N ALA A 201 30.61 7.39 -9.22
CA ALA A 201 31.75 7.28 -10.11
C ALA A 201 32.50 8.61 -10.23
N LEU A 202 31.79 9.74 -10.31
CA LEU A 202 32.38 11.06 -10.32
C LEU A 202 33.18 11.33 -9.03
N ILE A 203 32.66 10.97 -7.85
CA ILE A 203 33.39 11.11 -6.58
C ILE A 203 34.73 10.35 -6.61
N PHE A 204 34.75 9.16 -7.21
CA PHE A 204 35.96 8.32 -7.31
C PHE A 204 36.91 8.73 -8.43
N ALA A 205 36.40 9.22 -9.57
CA ALA A 205 37.19 9.69 -10.70
C ALA A 205 37.96 10.99 -10.38
N LEU A 206 37.41 11.82 -9.50
CA LEU A 206 38.06 13.04 -9.05
C LEU A 206 39.27 12.76 -8.15
N LYS A 207 40.44 13.30 -8.53
CA LYS A 207 41.73 13.14 -7.83
C LYS A 207 41.60 13.27 -6.31
N GLY A 208 42.09 12.27 -5.58
CA GLY A 208 42.02 12.24 -4.12
C GLY A 208 42.47 10.89 -3.56
N ARG A 209 42.72 10.83 -2.25
CA ARG A 209 42.97 9.56 -1.56
C ARG A 209 41.67 8.78 -1.45
N PHE A 210 41.72 7.47 -1.64
CA PHE A 210 40.54 6.59 -1.65
C PHE A 210 39.66 6.76 -0.40
N TYR A 211 40.24 6.80 0.80
CA TYR A 211 39.49 7.00 2.05
C TYR A 211 38.71 8.33 2.10
N ARG A 212 39.18 9.38 1.42
CA ARG A 212 38.45 10.67 1.37
C ARG A 212 37.22 10.56 0.49
N ASN A 213 37.29 9.79 -0.59
CA ASN A 213 36.16 9.57 -1.50
C ASN A 213 35.07 8.74 -0.81
N VAL A 214 35.44 7.66 -0.09
CA VAL A 214 34.51 6.85 0.71
C VAL A 214 33.81 7.70 1.80
N ARG A 215 34.52 8.68 2.38
CA ARG A 215 33.92 9.60 3.36
C ARG A 215 32.78 10.45 2.77
N TYR A 216 32.90 10.93 1.53
CA TYR A 216 31.79 11.66 0.88
C TYR A 216 30.57 10.76 0.66
N VAL A 217 30.78 9.52 0.24
CA VAL A 217 29.68 8.53 0.12
C VAL A 217 29.03 8.28 1.48
N SER A 218 29.81 8.17 2.55
CA SER A 218 29.28 8.00 3.91
C SER A 218 28.41 9.19 4.36
N TYR A 219 28.77 10.40 3.96
CA TYR A 219 27.98 11.60 4.25
C TYR A 219 26.65 11.61 3.51
N ALA A 220 26.63 11.18 2.26
CA ALA A 220 25.39 11.06 1.50
C ALA A 220 24.45 10.01 2.11
N THR A 221 24.96 8.84 2.50
CA THR A 221 24.16 7.80 3.16
C THR A 221 23.65 8.24 4.53
N PHE A 222 24.46 8.97 5.29
CA PHE A 222 24.05 9.49 6.59
C PHE A 222 22.99 10.59 6.46
N ALA A 223 23.14 11.49 5.49
CA ALA A 223 22.13 12.50 5.17
C ALA A 223 20.79 11.87 4.75
N SER A 224 20.83 10.76 3.98
CA SER A 224 19.62 10.00 3.60
C SER A 224 18.92 9.43 4.83
N SER A 225 19.67 8.84 5.76
CA SER A 225 19.14 8.35 7.03
C SER A 225 18.43 9.45 7.84
N LEU A 226 19.07 10.62 8.01
CA LEU A 226 18.47 11.76 8.71
C LEU A 226 17.19 12.27 8.03
N PHE A 227 17.19 12.33 6.69
CA PHE A 227 16.01 12.72 5.92
C PHE A 227 14.84 11.78 6.19
N PHE A 228 15.07 10.46 6.22
CA PHE A 228 14.04 9.48 6.50
C PHE A 228 13.49 9.60 7.93
N PHE A 229 14.34 9.79 8.94
CA PHE A 229 13.87 10.00 10.31
C PHE A 229 13.08 11.31 10.46
N ALA A 230 13.51 12.39 9.79
CA ALA A 230 12.79 13.65 9.77
C ALA A 230 11.42 13.51 9.08
N ALA A 231 11.37 12.83 7.93
CA ALA A 231 10.13 12.57 7.20
C ALA A 231 9.18 11.68 8.02
N TYR A 232 9.69 10.66 8.71
CA TYR A 232 8.91 9.83 9.63
C TYR A 232 8.29 10.66 10.77
N ALA A 233 9.10 11.48 11.45
CA ALA A 233 8.62 12.34 12.53
C ALA A 233 7.56 13.34 12.04
N ALA A 234 7.81 14.00 10.91
CA ALA A 234 6.86 14.94 10.31
C ALA A 234 5.53 14.25 9.94
N SER A 235 5.59 13.05 9.36
CA SER A 235 4.40 12.28 8.99
C SER A 235 3.57 11.86 10.21
N ARG A 236 4.22 11.43 11.30
CA ARG A 236 3.54 11.06 12.54
C ARG A 236 2.87 12.26 13.22
N ILE A 237 3.51 13.43 13.20
CA ILE A 237 2.90 14.68 13.69
C ILE A 237 1.68 15.03 12.84
N PHE A 238 1.79 14.95 11.52
CA PHE A 238 0.68 15.26 10.63
C PHE A 238 -0.54 14.33 10.84
N CYS A 239 -0.31 13.02 10.97
CA CYS A 239 -1.36 12.05 11.27
C CYS A 239 -1.99 12.27 12.65
N ALA A 240 -1.24 12.76 13.64
CA ALA A 240 -1.79 13.09 14.96
C ALA A 240 -2.69 14.33 14.94
N VAL A 241 -2.49 15.24 13.97
CA VAL A 241 -3.22 16.50 13.85
C VAL A 241 -4.47 16.38 12.97
N LYS A 242 -4.44 15.51 11.95
CA LYS A 242 -5.59 15.30 11.05
C LYS A 242 -6.34 14.02 11.37
N THR A 243 -7.58 14.16 11.81
CA THR A 243 -8.57 13.08 11.75
C THR A 243 -9.16 13.05 10.34
N LEU A 244 -8.92 11.97 9.59
CA LEU A 244 -9.68 11.73 8.36
C LEU A 244 -11.04 11.16 8.78
N VAL A 245 -12.11 11.78 8.33
CA VAL A 245 -13.47 11.25 8.46
C VAL A 245 -13.84 10.73 7.07
N ILE A 246 -13.54 9.46 6.82
CA ILE A 246 -13.99 8.74 5.62
C ILE A 246 -15.13 7.84 6.09
N TYR A 247 -16.29 7.94 5.42
CA TYR A 247 -17.42 7.06 5.66
C TYR A 247 -17.47 6.00 4.56
N PRO A 248 -17.74 4.72 4.88
CA PRO A 248 -17.89 4.12 6.22
C PRO A 248 -16.58 3.95 7.02
N GLY A 249 -16.69 3.87 8.35
CA GLY A 249 -15.56 3.95 9.28
C GLY A 249 -14.50 2.84 9.14
N TYR A 250 -14.91 1.63 8.76
CA TYR A 250 -13.98 0.51 8.55
C TYR A 250 -13.00 0.75 7.39
N LEU A 251 -13.43 1.44 6.33
CA LEU A 251 -12.52 1.87 5.25
C LEU A 251 -11.51 2.89 5.76
N CYS A 252 -11.92 3.80 6.65
CA CYS A 252 -11.01 4.76 7.25
C CYS A 252 -9.91 4.07 8.06
N ASP A 253 -10.28 3.08 8.88
CA ASP A 253 -9.34 2.34 9.73
C ASP A 253 -8.29 1.60 8.90
N ILE A 254 -8.69 1.00 7.78
CA ILE A 254 -7.75 0.29 6.90
C ILE A 254 -6.85 1.26 6.15
N VAL A 255 -7.40 2.36 5.64
CA VAL A 255 -6.59 3.40 4.99
C VAL A 255 -5.58 3.97 6.00
N MET A 256 -5.96 4.14 7.25
CA MET A 256 -5.07 4.57 8.34
C MET A 256 -4.01 3.52 8.68
N GLN A 257 -4.37 2.24 8.78
CA GLN A 257 -3.42 1.15 9.00
C GLN A 257 -2.42 1.04 7.84
N TYR A 258 -2.90 1.16 6.61
CA TYR A 258 -2.09 1.13 5.39
C TYR A 258 -1.14 2.33 5.33
N ALA A 259 -1.64 3.55 5.58
CA ALA A 259 -0.82 4.75 5.66
C ALA A 259 0.20 4.66 6.80
N GLY A 260 -0.19 4.13 7.95
CA GLY A 260 0.70 3.87 9.08
C GLY A 260 1.82 2.91 8.75
N ALA A 261 1.52 1.83 8.02
CA ALA A 261 2.53 0.89 7.53
C ALA A 261 3.48 1.55 6.52
N CYS A 262 2.96 2.38 5.61
CA CYS A 262 3.79 3.18 4.69
C CYS A 262 4.73 4.13 5.44
N ILE A 263 4.25 4.79 6.50
CA ILE A 263 5.07 5.68 7.34
C ILE A 263 6.15 4.87 8.06
N ASN A 264 5.85 3.67 8.56
CA ASN A 264 6.84 2.81 9.21
C ASN A 264 7.95 2.34 8.25
N LEU A 265 7.69 2.25 6.94
CA LEU A 265 8.75 1.98 5.95
C LEU A 265 9.80 3.08 5.90
N LEU A 266 9.44 4.34 6.18
CA LEU A 266 10.40 5.44 6.29
C LEU A 266 11.38 5.19 7.44
N LEU A 267 10.89 4.67 8.57
CA LEU A 267 11.73 4.30 9.71
C LEU A 267 12.71 3.18 9.35
N CYS A 268 12.22 2.14 8.66
CA CYS A 268 13.06 1.04 8.19
C CYS A 268 14.12 1.53 7.20
N GLY A 269 13.75 2.36 6.21
CA GLY A 269 14.70 2.96 5.27
C GLY A 269 15.77 3.80 5.97
N GLY A 270 15.37 4.63 6.94
CA GLY A 270 16.28 5.41 7.76
C GLY A 270 17.29 4.55 8.53
N ALA A 271 16.84 3.44 9.12
CA ALA A 271 17.68 2.50 9.86
C ALA A 271 18.69 1.77 8.95
N VAL A 272 18.26 1.34 7.75
CA VAL A 272 19.14 0.70 6.75
C VAL A 272 20.26 1.66 6.33
N PHE A 273 19.92 2.91 5.99
CA PHE A 273 20.92 3.90 5.62
C PHE A 273 21.85 4.27 6.79
N LEU A 274 21.35 4.27 8.03
CA LEU A 274 22.18 4.48 9.21
C LEU A 274 23.22 3.36 9.33
N ALA A 275 22.80 2.09 9.23
CA ALA A 275 23.70 0.95 9.28
C ALA A 275 24.74 0.99 8.15
N LEU A 276 24.32 1.28 6.92
CA LEU A 276 25.23 1.45 5.78
C LEU A 276 26.24 2.57 6.03
N SER A 277 25.79 3.72 6.55
CA SER A 277 26.69 4.83 6.86
C SER A 277 27.72 4.47 7.93
N ALA A 278 27.34 3.70 8.96
CA ALA A 278 28.23 3.23 10.01
C ALA A 278 29.30 2.28 9.45
N VAL A 279 28.91 1.33 8.59
CA VAL A 279 29.84 0.41 7.91
C VAL A 279 30.84 1.19 7.05
N LEU A 280 30.36 2.16 6.25
CA LEU A 280 31.24 3.00 5.43
C LEU A 280 32.21 3.81 6.30
N TRP A 281 31.77 4.29 7.46
CA TRP A 281 32.62 5.02 8.39
C TRP A 281 33.73 4.13 8.99
N LEU A 282 33.40 2.88 9.35
CA LEU A 282 34.38 1.88 9.78
C LEU A 282 35.40 1.57 8.67
N CYS A 283 34.95 1.47 7.42
CA CYS A 283 35.83 1.32 6.25
C CYS A 283 36.77 2.52 6.10
N VAL A 284 36.28 3.75 6.23
CA VAL A 284 37.12 4.97 6.20
C VAL A 284 38.20 4.91 7.28
N TRP A 285 37.85 4.47 8.48
CA TRP A 285 38.80 4.39 9.60
C TRP A 285 39.88 3.34 9.36
N LYS A 286 39.51 2.13 8.89
CA LYS A 286 40.48 1.10 8.50
C LYS A 286 41.38 1.56 7.36
N LEU A 287 40.81 2.14 6.31
CA LEU A 287 41.58 2.64 5.16
C LEU A 287 42.56 3.75 5.57
N LYS A 288 42.15 4.65 6.47
CA LYS A 288 43.03 5.71 7.00
C LYS A 288 44.23 5.15 7.79
N ARG A 289 44.11 3.98 8.41
CA ARG A 289 45.22 3.32 9.12
C ARG A 289 46.21 2.63 8.18
N ILE A 290 45.75 2.21 7.00
CA ILE A 290 46.55 1.47 6.01
C ILE A 290 47.29 2.42 5.04
N SER A 291 46.73 3.62 4.78
CA SER A 291 47.24 4.61 3.81
C SER A 291 47.98 5.78 4.44
#